data_AF-A0A397C8J3-F1
#
_entry.id   AF-A0A397C8J3-F1
#
_cell.length_a   1.000
_cell.length_b   1.000
_cell.length_c   1.000
_cell.angle_alpha   90.00
_cell.angle_beta   90.00
_cell.angle_gamma   90.00
#
_symmetry.space_group_name_H-M   'P 1'
#
loop_
_entity.id
_entity.type
_entity.pdbx_description
1 polymer ?
#
loop_
_entity_poly.entity_id
_entity_poly.type
_entity_poly.pdbx_seq_one_letter_code
_entity_poly.pdbx_strand_id
1 'polypeptide(L)'
;MTAPWLQRVYNATSGDLHRLVLQNTAAYIFEDTVNENPSVVFRATNPSLLRELTVNETINDAGEALLTVAVESNPRGLLRGDYFIDVYMPTQSLQHLYADSDHDTVVYANTLSVDVVADVSIVATGEGTIIAETATVEAHHFRLETRGAGLIQLSVFESLVAGEITLVSVDRGSIALLNGNTTTNSITAMTAGSGSVYVGDGRADSVLSTVSLFGRVYGDGDIVFVNAGQCHMGHVQSSGSGNVFANSVDCHTSTAVVIGSGDVYSKAYSVLDTDDIGNGTVFADVDGNVTVSGPYAPLPDAVPAPYYSSFVMPDHNPLSFLPEPPAGQDVHVPITSTGTTQAIFILMTVVMVVIAVVVVVVHKVKNARRRPVTNDLMFTKVSTPKDTKVLCI
;
A
#
# COMPACT_ATOMS: atom_id res chain seq x y z
N MET A 1 -5.39 34.27 31.53
CA MET A 1 -6.29 34.49 30.37
C MET A 1 -5.55 34.01 29.15
N THR A 2 -6.09 33.04 28.43
CA THR A 2 -5.61 32.71 27.08
C THR A 2 -5.95 33.85 26.12
N ALA A 3 -5.12 34.09 25.11
CA ALA A 3 -5.47 35.01 24.04
C ALA A 3 -6.62 34.42 23.20
N PRO A 4 -7.57 35.24 22.70
CA PRO A 4 -8.61 34.75 21.81
C PRO A 4 -7.99 34.31 20.48
N TRP A 5 -8.35 33.10 20.03
CA TRP A 5 -7.98 32.59 18.72
C TRP A 5 -8.58 33.47 17.61
N LEU A 6 -7.75 33.85 16.64
CA LEU A 6 -8.20 34.60 15.46
C LEU A 6 -8.67 33.59 14.42
N GLN A 7 -9.88 33.78 13.87
CA GLN A 7 -10.50 32.83 12.94
C GLN A 7 -10.68 33.43 11.53
N ARG A 8 -10.49 32.60 10.50
CA ARG A 8 -10.87 32.87 9.11
C ARG A 8 -11.57 31.63 8.57
N VAL A 9 -12.69 31.81 7.87
CA VAL A 9 -13.45 30.72 7.26
C VAL A 9 -13.40 30.87 5.74
N TYR A 10 -13.27 29.74 5.04
CA TYR A 10 -13.41 29.62 3.59
C TYR A 10 -14.53 28.61 3.32
N ASN A 11 -15.49 28.98 2.48
CA ASN A 11 -16.53 28.06 2.00
C ASN A 11 -16.27 27.84 0.52
N ALA A 12 -16.24 26.60 0.07
CA ALA A 12 -15.90 26.29 -1.31
C ALA A 12 -17.03 26.67 -2.29
N THR A 13 -16.68 26.93 -3.54
CA THR A 13 -17.61 27.36 -4.59
C THR A 13 -18.26 26.19 -5.33
N SER A 14 -17.62 25.01 -5.37
CA SER A 14 -18.19 23.76 -5.88
C SER A 14 -18.39 22.69 -4.80
N GLY A 15 -19.35 21.80 -5.03
CA GLY A 15 -19.51 20.53 -4.30
C GLY A 15 -18.68 19.38 -4.88
N ASP A 16 -18.21 19.49 -6.14
CA ASP A 16 -17.46 18.44 -6.86
C ASP A 16 -16.01 18.23 -6.34
N LEU A 17 -15.68 18.81 -5.18
CA LEU A 17 -14.33 18.88 -4.60
C LEU A 17 -14.00 17.61 -3.79
N HIS A 18 -13.97 16.47 -4.46
CA HIS A 18 -13.68 15.17 -3.87
C HIS A 18 -12.19 14.96 -3.50
N ARG A 19 -11.35 15.99 -3.68
CA ARG A 19 -9.89 15.93 -3.53
C ARG A 19 -9.37 17.02 -2.60
N LEU A 20 -8.68 16.62 -1.54
CA LEU A 20 -8.03 17.50 -0.57
C LEU A 20 -6.50 17.34 -0.64
N VAL A 21 -5.79 18.46 -0.80
CA VAL A 21 -4.33 18.51 -0.86
C VAL A 21 -3.83 19.43 0.25
N LEU A 22 -3.13 18.86 1.24
CA LEU A 22 -2.51 19.57 2.35
C LEU A 22 -1.03 19.82 2.03
N GLN A 23 -0.61 21.08 1.96
CA GLN A 23 0.75 21.49 1.57
C GLN A 23 1.50 22.23 2.68
N ASN A 24 2.65 21.71 3.10
CA ASN A 24 3.44 22.15 4.26
C ASN A 24 2.60 22.25 5.56
N THR A 25 1.51 21.49 5.64
CA THR A 25 0.55 21.56 6.75
C THR A 25 -0.26 20.28 6.90
N ALA A 26 -0.99 20.18 8.01
CA ALA A 26 -1.90 19.10 8.36
C ALA A 26 -3.25 19.66 8.82
N ALA A 27 -4.28 18.81 8.85
CA ALA A 27 -5.64 19.22 9.18
C ALA A 27 -6.41 18.15 9.97
N TYR A 28 -7.47 18.60 10.64
CA TYR A 28 -8.53 17.74 11.17
C TYR A 28 -9.71 17.80 10.21
N ILE A 29 -10.09 16.65 9.65
CA ILE A 29 -11.03 16.52 8.55
C ILE A 29 -12.31 15.86 9.08
N PHE A 30 -13.39 16.64 9.13
CA PHE A 30 -14.67 16.31 9.76
C PHE A 30 -15.78 16.13 8.72
N GLU A 31 -16.80 15.36 9.08
CA GLU A 31 -18.07 15.29 8.33
C GLU A 31 -18.85 16.62 8.45
N ASP A 32 -19.37 17.11 7.33
CA ASP A 32 -20.44 18.10 7.26
C ASP A 32 -21.73 17.42 6.81
N THR A 33 -22.74 17.43 7.70
CA THR A 33 -24.08 16.87 7.45
C THR A 33 -25.09 17.92 6.98
N VAL A 34 -24.65 19.17 6.74
CA VAL A 34 -25.50 20.34 6.50
C VAL A 34 -25.17 21.06 5.20
N ASN A 35 -23.89 21.13 4.81
CA ASN A 35 -23.43 21.85 3.62
C ASN A 35 -23.04 20.89 2.49
N GLU A 36 -23.51 21.17 1.27
CA GLU A 36 -23.19 20.40 0.05
C GLU A 36 -21.78 20.70 -0.50
N ASN A 37 -21.17 21.81 -0.08
CA ASN A 37 -19.82 22.23 -0.47
C ASN A 37 -18.86 22.13 0.73
N PRO A 38 -17.60 21.69 0.55
CA PRO A 38 -16.60 21.72 1.60
C PRO A 38 -16.34 23.11 2.19
N SER A 39 -15.83 23.16 3.43
CA SER A 39 -15.35 24.40 4.05
C SER A 39 -14.08 24.19 4.86
N VAL A 40 -13.32 25.28 5.08
CA VAL A 40 -12.06 25.27 5.83
C VAL A 40 -12.08 26.38 6.88
N VAL A 41 -11.95 26.00 8.15
CA VAL A 41 -11.88 26.91 9.29
C VAL A 41 -10.46 26.97 9.82
N PHE A 42 -9.81 28.10 9.58
CA PHE A 42 -8.51 28.42 10.15
C PHE A 42 -8.67 29.09 11.50
N ARG A 43 -7.90 28.66 12.49
CA ARG A 43 -7.71 29.42 13.74
C ARG A 43 -6.21 29.60 13.99
N ALA A 44 -5.76 30.77 14.44
CA ALA A 44 -4.35 31.02 14.73
C ALA A 44 -4.15 31.94 15.95
N THR A 45 -3.02 31.81 16.64
CA THR A 45 -2.67 32.67 17.78
C THR A 45 -2.21 34.08 17.40
N ASN A 46 -1.92 34.36 16.12
CA ASN A 46 -1.52 35.70 15.66
C ASN A 46 -1.99 36.04 14.22
N PRO A 47 -2.14 37.34 13.87
CA PRO A 47 -2.65 37.76 12.57
C PRO A 47 -1.68 37.60 11.41
N SER A 48 -0.40 37.27 11.64
CA SER A 48 0.54 36.97 10.56
C SER A 48 0.32 35.54 10.09
N LEU A 49 0.39 34.55 10.99
CA LEU A 49 0.14 33.14 10.67
C LEU A 49 -1.23 32.92 9.97
N LEU A 50 -2.28 33.66 10.39
CA LEU A 50 -3.60 33.61 9.73
C LEU A 50 -3.63 34.14 8.28
N ARG A 51 -2.59 34.86 7.82
CA ARG A 51 -2.45 35.36 6.45
C ARG A 51 -1.63 34.45 5.54
N GLU A 52 -0.68 33.71 6.11
CA GLU A 52 0.20 32.77 5.36
C GLU A 52 -0.51 31.43 5.10
N LEU A 53 -1.53 31.10 5.89
CA LEU A 53 -2.50 30.05 5.56
C LEU A 53 -3.26 30.43 4.28
N THR A 54 -3.37 29.53 3.30
CA THR A 54 -4.08 29.76 2.03
C THR A 54 -5.01 28.60 1.67
N VAL A 55 -6.02 28.88 0.82
CA VAL A 55 -6.90 27.89 0.19
C VAL A 55 -7.07 28.25 -1.27
N ASN A 56 -6.95 27.27 -2.16
CA ASN A 56 -7.21 27.42 -3.58
C ASN A 56 -8.10 26.26 -4.07
N GLU A 57 -9.19 26.61 -4.73
CA GLU A 57 -9.92 25.70 -5.63
C GLU A 57 -9.28 25.77 -7.01
N THR A 58 -8.81 24.64 -7.54
CA THR A 58 -8.29 24.52 -8.90
C THR A 58 -8.77 23.23 -9.55
N ILE A 59 -8.68 23.17 -10.88
CA ILE A 59 -8.98 21.98 -11.68
C ILE A 59 -7.65 21.47 -12.24
N ASN A 60 -7.39 20.16 -12.15
CA ASN A 60 -6.15 19.56 -12.64
C ASN A 60 -6.20 19.26 -14.16
N ASP A 61 -5.09 18.76 -14.71
CA ASP A 61 -4.97 18.41 -16.14
C ASP A 61 -5.92 17.28 -16.59
N ALA A 62 -6.53 16.53 -15.66
CA ALA A 62 -7.52 15.50 -15.92
C ALA A 62 -8.98 16.01 -15.84
N GLY A 63 -9.19 17.28 -15.48
CA GLY A 63 -10.52 17.89 -15.35
C GLY A 63 -11.16 17.73 -13.97
N GLU A 64 -10.43 17.23 -12.98
CA GLU A 64 -10.90 16.93 -11.63
C GLU A 64 -10.71 18.17 -10.74
N ALA A 65 -11.75 18.55 -9.99
CA ALA A 65 -11.69 19.67 -9.05
C ALA A 65 -10.95 19.25 -7.78
N LEU A 66 -10.08 20.13 -7.26
CA LEU A 66 -9.31 19.90 -6.05
C LEU A 66 -9.20 21.13 -5.14
N LEU A 67 -9.26 20.86 -3.83
CA LEU A 67 -9.17 21.83 -2.75
C LEU A 67 -7.76 21.76 -2.16
N THR A 68 -6.92 22.74 -2.47
CA THR A 68 -5.57 22.85 -1.90
C THR A 68 -5.60 23.74 -0.67
N VAL A 69 -5.15 23.23 0.47
CA VAL A 69 -4.98 23.97 1.73
C VAL A 69 -3.50 23.97 2.09
N ALA A 70 -2.93 25.16 2.31
CA ALA A 70 -1.49 25.29 2.50
C ALA A 70 -1.12 26.25 3.63
N VAL A 71 0.10 26.09 4.14
CA VAL A 71 0.84 27.17 4.84
C VAL A 71 1.97 27.63 3.93
N GLU A 72 1.99 28.90 3.56
CA GLU A 72 3.12 29.47 2.81
C GLU A 72 4.31 29.74 3.73
N SER A 73 5.43 29.08 3.46
CA SER A 73 6.70 29.26 4.16
C SER A 73 7.32 30.64 3.86
N ASN A 74 6.88 31.68 4.58
CA ASN A 74 7.29 33.06 4.34
C ASN A 74 8.82 33.25 4.48
N PRO A 75 9.56 33.52 3.39
CA PRO A 75 11.03 33.51 3.38
C PRO A 75 11.66 34.77 4.02
N ARG A 76 10.88 35.56 4.77
CA ARG A 76 11.30 36.85 5.36
C ARG A 76 10.92 37.01 6.84
N GLY A 77 10.34 36.01 7.48
CA GLY A 77 9.84 36.12 8.85
C GLY A 77 10.15 34.92 9.74
N LEU A 78 10.57 35.20 10.97
CA LEU A 78 10.47 34.26 12.09
C LEU A 78 8.99 34.14 12.50
N LEU A 79 8.18 33.57 11.61
CA LEU A 79 6.79 33.20 11.92
C LEU A 79 6.83 32.18 13.04
N ARG A 80 6.13 32.48 14.14
CA ARG A 80 5.90 31.54 15.22
C ARG A 80 4.51 31.73 15.77
N GLY A 81 3.84 30.63 16.04
CA GLY A 81 2.51 30.60 16.64
C GLY A 81 1.93 29.21 16.53
N ASP A 82 0.70 29.07 16.99
CA ASP A 82 -0.02 27.81 16.98
C ASP A 82 -1.29 28.03 16.16
N TYR A 83 -1.75 27.00 15.47
CA TYR A 83 -2.87 27.08 14.53
C TYR A 83 -3.70 25.80 14.49
N PHE A 84 -4.94 25.92 14.04
CA PHE A 84 -5.81 24.82 13.65
C PHE A 84 -6.20 24.99 12.19
N ILE A 85 -6.29 23.87 11.48
CA ILE A 85 -7.01 23.74 10.22
C ILE A 85 -8.07 22.68 10.44
N ASP A 86 -9.33 23.11 10.53
CA ASP A 86 -10.46 22.19 10.47
C ASP A 86 -11.00 22.23 9.04
N VAL A 87 -11.04 21.09 8.36
CA VAL A 87 -11.70 20.93 7.06
C VAL A 87 -13.00 20.19 7.28
N TYR A 88 -14.09 20.69 6.73
CA TYR A 88 -15.41 20.08 6.76
C TYR A 88 -15.74 19.59 5.36
N MET A 89 -15.91 18.27 5.21
CA MET A 89 -16.23 17.60 3.95
C MET A 89 -17.67 17.08 4.01
N PRO A 90 -18.51 17.28 2.98
CA PRO A 90 -19.83 16.66 2.91
C PRO A 90 -19.76 15.14 3.13
N THR A 91 -20.77 14.56 3.79
CA THR A 91 -20.87 13.11 4.06
C THR A 91 -20.44 12.26 2.86
N GLN A 92 -19.45 11.40 3.07
CA GLN A 92 -18.92 10.41 2.13
C GLN A 92 -18.43 10.99 0.79
N SER A 93 -17.90 12.22 0.80
CA SER A 93 -17.44 12.92 -0.41
C SER A 93 -15.92 12.91 -0.64
N LEU A 94 -15.09 12.61 0.37
CA LEU A 94 -13.62 12.64 0.23
C LEU A 94 -13.11 11.36 -0.46
N GLN A 95 -12.78 11.48 -1.74
CA GLN A 95 -12.17 10.40 -2.52
C GLN A 95 -10.65 10.40 -2.35
N HIS A 96 -9.99 11.56 -2.46
CA HIS A 96 -8.52 11.61 -2.44
C HIS A 96 -7.98 12.60 -1.41
N LEU A 97 -7.08 12.12 -0.56
CA LEU A 97 -6.30 12.92 0.39
C LEU A 97 -4.81 12.82 0.06
N TYR A 98 -4.15 13.98 -0.02
CA TYR A 98 -2.69 14.09 -0.10
C TYR A 98 -2.18 14.99 1.04
N ALA A 99 -1.12 14.57 1.74
CA ALA A 99 -0.43 15.41 2.73
C ALA A 99 1.09 15.23 2.65
N ASP A 100 1.84 16.34 2.65
CA ASP A 100 3.30 16.35 2.51
C ASP A 100 4.08 16.86 3.74
N SER A 101 3.40 17.10 4.86
CA SER A 101 3.98 17.72 6.05
C SER A 101 4.48 16.74 7.12
N ASP A 102 5.24 17.27 8.07
CA ASP A 102 5.73 16.55 9.25
C ASP A 102 4.74 16.53 10.43
N HIS A 103 3.54 17.08 10.23
CA HIS A 103 2.47 17.15 11.22
C HIS A 103 1.38 16.11 10.97
N ASP A 104 0.77 15.61 12.05
CA ASP A 104 -0.28 14.59 11.97
C ASP A 104 -1.60 15.14 11.41
N THR A 105 -2.17 14.42 10.44
CA THR A 105 -3.48 14.70 9.81
C THR A 105 -4.51 13.69 10.31
N VAL A 106 -5.72 14.18 10.63
CA VAL A 106 -6.78 13.36 11.24
C VAL A 106 -8.00 13.34 10.33
N VAL A 107 -8.53 12.15 10.03
CA VAL A 107 -9.71 11.95 9.17
C VAL A 107 -10.79 11.23 9.98
N TYR A 108 -11.81 11.96 10.41
CA TYR A 108 -12.92 11.40 11.17
C TYR A 108 -13.89 10.61 10.29
N ALA A 109 -14.72 9.78 10.92
CA ALA A 109 -15.71 8.93 10.27
C ALA A 109 -16.65 9.70 9.33
N ASN A 110 -17.24 8.97 8.39
CA ASN A 110 -18.19 9.45 7.38
C ASN A 110 -17.65 10.50 6.40
N THR A 111 -16.35 10.78 6.38
CA THR A 111 -15.73 11.71 5.41
C THR A 111 -15.33 11.01 4.11
N LEU A 112 -14.68 9.85 4.21
CA LEU A 112 -14.19 9.06 3.08
C LEU A 112 -15.35 8.53 2.21
N SER A 113 -15.10 8.47 0.90
CA SER A 113 -16.12 8.07 -0.06
C SER A 113 -16.50 6.59 0.01
N VAL A 114 -17.78 6.32 -0.28
CA VAL A 114 -18.40 5.00 -0.27
C VAL A 114 -19.19 4.88 -1.57
N ASP A 115 -18.47 4.68 -2.68
CA ASP A 115 -19.01 4.52 -4.02
C ASP A 115 -18.16 3.53 -4.83
N VAL A 116 -18.76 2.40 -5.22
CA VAL A 116 -18.13 1.34 -6.01
C VAL A 116 -17.63 1.76 -7.40
N VAL A 117 -17.98 2.95 -7.91
CA VAL A 117 -17.40 3.50 -9.16
C VAL A 117 -16.33 4.57 -8.95
N ALA A 118 -16.10 5.01 -7.70
CA ALA A 118 -15.08 6.01 -7.37
C ALA A 118 -13.77 5.37 -6.92
N ASP A 119 -12.64 5.99 -7.25
CA ASP A 119 -11.34 5.61 -6.67
C ASP A 119 -11.14 6.36 -5.34
N VAL A 120 -10.62 5.68 -4.32
CA VAL A 120 -10.35 6.25 -3.00
C VAL A 120 -8.86 6.13 -2.69
N SER A 121 -8.17 7.24 -2.41
CA SER A 121 -6.73 7.22 -2.14
C SER A 121 -6.27 8.15 -1.01
N ILE A 122 -5.45 7.64 -0.09
CA ILE A 122 -4.73 8.44 0.91
C ILE A 122 -3.23 8.34 0.61
N VAL A 123 -2.56 9.48 0.47
CA VAL A 123 -1.12 9.58 0.16
C VAL A 123 -0.42 10.50 1.17
N ALA A 124 0.62 9.98 1.83
CA ALA A 124 1.50 10.76 2.70
C ALA A 124 2.92 10.82 2.10
N THR A 125 3.55 12.00 2.09
CA THR A 125 4.93 12.17 1.59
C THR A 125 5.90 12.89 2.53
N GLY A 126 5.44 13.35 3.70
CA GLY A 126 6.27 13.99 4.73
C GLY A 126 6.74 13.01 5.82
N GLU A 127 7.08 13.53 7.01
CA GLU A 127 7.33 12.70 8.21
C GLU A 127 6.09 12.50 9.11
N GLY A 128 4.97 13.17 8.85
CA GLY A 128 3.76 13.16 9.69
C GLY A 128 2.85 11.93 9.52
N THR A 129 1.96 11.69 10.48
CA THR A 129 1.02 10.55 10.49
C THR A 129 -0.35 10.95 9.93
N ILE A 130 -0.93 10.18 9.01
CA ILE A 130 -2.37 10.25 8.70
C ILE A 130 -3.09 9.19 9.51
N ILE A 131 -3.97 9.61 10.42
CA ILE A 131 -4.84 8.72 11.21
C ILE A 131 -6.27 8.90 10.73
N ALA A 132 -6.87 7.84 10.23
CA ALA A 132 -8.19 7.83 9.62
C ALA A 132 -9.08 6.72 10.20
N GLU A 133 -10.37 7.01 10.37
CA GLU A 133 -11.35 6.04 10.85
C GLU A 133 -12.65 6.09 10.02
N THR A 134 -13.25 4.94 9.73
CA THR A 134 -14.58 4.85 9.09
C THR A 134 -15.26 3.52 9.44
N ALA A 135 -16.59 3.45 9.32
CA ALA A 135 -17.32 2.19 9.42
C ALA A 135 -17.09 1.33 8.16
N THR A 136 -17.28 1.92 6.99
CA THR A 136 -17.18 1.23 5.69
C THR A 136 -16.35 2.01 4.68
N VAL A 137 -15.89 1.32 3.64
CA VAL A 137 -15.35 1.88 2.40
C VAL A 137 -15.87 1.04 1.24
N GLU A 138 -16.42 1.70 0.22
CA GLU A 138 -16.74 1.11 -1.08
C GLU A 138 -16.01 1.89 -2.18
N ALA A 139 -15.29 1.20 -3.07
CA ALA A 139 -14.45 1.83 -4.09
C ALA A 139 -14.27 0.95 -5.35
N HIS A 140 -13.90 1.57 -6.47
CA HIS A 140 -13.33 0.89 -7.62
C HIS A 140 -11.86 0.54 -7.35
N HIS A 141 -10.96 1.53 -7.21
CA HIS A 141 -9.60 1.35 -6.70
C HIS A 141 -9.45 1.96 -5.31
N PHE A 142 -9.01 1.18 -4.32
CA PHE A 142 -8.67 1.68 -2.99
C PHE A 142 -7.14 1.67 -2.80
N ARG A 143 -6.55 2.82 -2.42
CA ARG A 143 -5.09 3.03 -2.36
C ARG A 143 -4.63 3.71 -1.08
N LEU A 144 -3.66 3.11 -0.38
CA LEU A 144 -2.86 3.79 0.65
C LEU A 144 -1.40 3.84 0.19
N GLU A 145 -0.75 5.00 0.29
CA GLU A 145 0.66 5.15 -0.12
C GLU A 145 1.46 6.07 0.79
N THR A 146 2.61 5.60 1.27
CA THR A 146 3.59 6.39 2.01
C THR A 146 4.88 6.54 1.22
N ARG A 147 5.44 7.74 1.23
CA ARG A 147 6.80 8.07 0.77
C ARG A 147 7.48 8.93 1.86
N GLY A 148 8.80 8.94 1.95
CA GLY A 148 9.47 9.63 3.06
C GLY A 148 9.43 8.82 4.37
N ALA A 149 8.87 9.37 5.45
CA ALA A 149 8.91 8.72 6.77
C ALA A 149 7.58 8.64 7.53
N GLY A 150 6.55 9.33 7.05
CA GLY A 150 5.21 9.34 7.65
C GLY A 150 4.51 7.98 7.63
N LEU A 151 3.47 7.86 8.47
CA LEU A 151 2.68 6.63 8.61
C LEU A 151 1.22 6.89 8.22
N ILE A 152 0.55 5.90 7.62
CA ILE A 152 -0.91 5.92 7.44
C ILE A 152 -1.51 4.81 8.30
N GLN A 153 -2.41 5.17 9.22
CA GLN A 153 -3.35 4.24 9.85
C GLN A 153 -4.75 4.52 9.32
N LEU A 154 -5.40 3.52 8.71
CA LEU A 154 -6.84 3.55 8.43
C LEU A 154 -7.54 2.42 9.17
N SER A 155 -8.46 2.77 10.06
CA SER A 155 -9.41 1.83 10.68
C SER A 155 -10.68 1.75 9.83
N VAL A 156 -11.05 0.55 9.36
CA VAL A 156 -12.32 0.28 8.68
C VAL A 156 -13.10 -0.75 9.50
N PHE A 157 -14.02 -0.28 10.35
CA PHE A 157 -14.54 -1.09 11.46
C PHE A 157 -15.47 -2.23 11.04
N GLU A 158 -16.22 -2.08 9.95
CA GLU A 158 -17.23 -3.05 9.50
C GLU A 158 -16.78 -3.77 8.21
N SER A 159 -16.67 -3.04 7.08
CA SER A 159 -16.33 -3.64 5.79
C SER A 159 -15.61 -2.74 4.79
N LEU A 160 -14.62 -3.31 4.11
CA LEU A 160 -13.92 -2.74 2.96
C LEU A 160 -14.25 -3.55 1.69
N VAL A 161 -14.93 -2.93 0.73
CA VAL A 161 -15.24 -3.53 -0.57
C VAL A 161 -14.58 -2.69 -1.66
N ALA A 162 -13.62 -3.27 -2.38
CA ALA A 162 -12.90 -2.56 -3.43
C ALA A 162 -12.64 -3.44 -4.65
N GLY A 163 -12.78 -2.90 -5.86
CA GLY A 163 -12.39 -3.61 -7.09
C GLY A 163 -10.94 -4.10 -7.03
N GLU A 164 -10.03 -3.20 -6.66
CA GLU A 164 -8.63 -3.49 -6.31
C GLU A 164 -8.19 -2.73 -5.04
N ILE A 165 -7.30 -3.32 -4.24
CA ILE A 165 -6.63 -2.72 -3.08
C ILE A 165 -5.13 -2.59 -3.36
N THR A 166 -4.55 -1.42 -3.11
CA THR A 166 -3.12 -1.14 -3.32
C THR A 166 -2.51 -0.41 -2.13
N LEU A 167 -1.52 -1.04 -1.49
CA LEU A 167 -0.83 -0.54 -0.29
C LEU A 167 0.66 -0.44 -0.62
N VAL A 168 1.20 0.77 -0.68
CA VAL A 168 2.59 1.01 -1.15
C VAL A 168 3.37 1.82 -0.11
N SER A 169 4.31 1.15 0.55
CA SER A 169 5.29 1.77 1.44
C SER A 169 6.61 2.02 0.69
N VAL A 170 7.15 3.23 0.81
CA VAL A 170 8.44 3.65 0.23
C VAL A 170 9.29 4.35 1.29
N ASP A 171 10.61 4.21 1.16
CA ASP A 171 11.63 4.77 2.05
C ASP A 171 11.52 4.23 3.49
N ARG A 172 10.97 5.01 4.43
CA ARG A 172 10.76 4.62 5.84
C ARG A 172 9.28 4.60 6.23
N GLY A 173 8.41 5.23 5.44
CA GLY A 173 7.01 5.40 5.77
C GLY A 173 6.23 4.10 5.75
N SER A 174 5.25 3.94 6.65
CA SER A 174 4.58 2.64 6.91
C SER A 174 3.05 2.74 6.82
N ILE A 175 2.38 1.63 6.54
CA ILE A 175 0.91 1.57 6.38
C ILE A 175 0.33 0.52 7.33
N ALA A 176 -0.74 0.87 8.03
CA ALA A 176 -1.61 -0.06 8.75
C ALA A 176 -3.06 0.12 8.29
N LEU A 177 -3.55 -0.87 7.56
CA LEU A 177 -4.97 -0.99 7.20
C LEU A 177 -5.63 -1.92 8.23
N LEU A 178 -6.24 -1.33 9.25
CA LEU A 178 -6.95 -2.02 10.32
C LEU A 178 -8.38 -2.31 9.89
N ASN A 179 -8.53 -3.23 8.94
CA ASN A 179 -9.81 -3.58 8.33
C ASN A 179 -10.52 -4.73 9.06
N GLY A 180 -11.84 -4.61 9.17
CA GLY A 180 -12.77 -5.71 9.35
C GLY A 180 -12.89 -6.59 8.09
N ASN A 181 -14.12 -6.94 7.72
CA ASN A 181 -14.38 -7.82 6.58
C ASN A 181 -13.98 -7.17 5.24
N THR A 182 -13.13 -7.82 4.47
CA THR A 182 -12.60 -7.28 3.21
C THR A 182 -12.92 -8.18 2.03
N THR A 183 -13.48 -7.61 0.96
CA THR A 183 -13.76 -8.30 -0.31
C THR A 183 -13.17 -7.52 -1.47
N THR A 184 -12.33 -8.16 -2.29
CA THR A 184 -11.72 -7.55 -3.48
C THR A 184 -11.40 -8.55 -4.58
N ASN A 185 -11.08 -8.10 -5.80
CA ASN A 185 -10.52 -8.97 -6.83
C ASN A 185 -9.00 -9.10 -6.69
N SER A 186 -8.32 -8.08 -6.18
CA SER A 186 -6.87 -8.01 -6.10
C SER A 186 -6.44 -7.17 -4.90
N ILE A 187 -5.62 -7.71 -4.01
CA ILE A 187 -4.89 -6.94 -3.01
C ILE A 187 -3.41 -6.98 -3.32
N THR A 188 -2.78 -5.81 -3.45
CA THR A 188 -1.33 -5.66 -3.62
C THR A 188 -0.75 -4.86 -2.47
N ALA A 189 0.05 -5.51 -1.63
CA ALA A 189 0.93 -4.85 -0.67
C ALA A 189 2.37 -4.83 -1.20
N MET A 190 3.06 -3.71 -1.04
CA MET A 190 4.45 -3.53 -1.45
C MET A 190 5.21 -2.67 -0.46
N THR A 191 6.45 -3.06 -0.12
CA THR A 191 7.43 -2.21 0.57
C THR A 191 8.64 -1.96 -0.34
N ALA A 192 9.22 -0.76 -0.28
CA ALA A 192 10.41 -0.37 -1.02
C ALA A 192 11.31 0.49 -0.13
N GLY A 193 12.02 -0.15 0.79
CA GLY A 193 12.80 0.49 1.86
C GLY A 193 12.72 -0.28 3.18
N SER A 194 12.69 0.44 4.31
CA SER A 194 12.52 -0.12 5.66
C SER A 194 11.13 0.11 6.27
N GLY A 195 10.22 0.75 5.53
CA GLY A 195 8.81 0.88 5.92
C GLY A 195 8.03 -0.42 5.73
N SER A 196 7.00 -0.65 6.56
CA SER A 196 6.23 -1.90 6.59
C SER A 196 4.75 -1.69 6.23
N VAL A 197 4.07 -2.75 5.78
CA VAL A 197 2.62 -2.76 5.50
C VAL A 197 1.93 -3.83 6.34
N TYR A 198 0.96 -3.42 7.16
CA TYR A 198 0.14 -4.29 8.01
C TYR A 198 -1.32 -4.26 7.55
N VAL A 199 -1.95 -5.43 7.41
CA VAL A 199 -3.28 -5.60 6.83
C VAL A 199 -4.15 -6.49 7.72
N GLY A 200 -5.28 -5.96 8.15
CA GLY A 200 -6.22 -6.57 9.08
C GLY A 200 -6.11 -6.00 10.50
N ASP A 201 -7.08 -6.35 11.34
CA ASP A 201 -7.18 -5.93 12.73
C ASP A 201 -6.96 -7.08 13.74
N GLY A 202 -6.86 -8.33 13.25
CA GLY A 202 -6.63 -9.51 14.06
C GLY A 202 -7.84 -9.96 14.89
N ARG A 203 -9.04 -9.39 14.66
CA ARG A 203 -10.28 -9.91 15.26
C ARG A 203 -10.65 -11.24 14.59
N ALA A 204 -11.17 -12.18 15.37
CA ALA A 204 -11.44 -13.55 14.90
C ALA A 204 -12.62 -13.66 13.92
N ASP A 205 -13.42 -12.60 13.79
CA ASP A 205 -14.56 -12.44 12.89
C ASP A 205 -14.24 -11.59 11.63
N SER A 206 -13.05 -10.98 11.55
CA SER A 206 -12.60 -10.22 10.38
C SER A 206 -11.99 -11.13 9.31
N VAL A 207 -12.65 -11.26 8.16
CA VAL A 207 -12.24 -12.14 7.06
C VAL A 207 -11.70 -11.36 5.86
N LEU A 208 -10.62 -11.84 5.22
CA LEU A 208 -10.13 -11.36 3.92
C LEU A 208 -10.49 -12.34 2.79
N SER A 209 -11.28 -11.87 1.82
CA SER A 209 -11.64 -12.60 0.60
C SER A 209 -11.08 -11.87 -0.63
N THR A 210 -10.24 -12.55 -1.42
CA THR A 210 -9.69 -11.98 -2.66
C THR A 210 -9.51 -13.03 -3.76
N VAL A 211 -9.61 -12.64 -5.04
CA VAL A 211 -9.17 -13.53 -6.13
C VAL A 211 -7.63 -13.59 -6.16
N SER A 212 -6.96 -12.44 -6.05
CA SER A 212 -5.49 -12.34 -6.11
C SER A 212 -4.90 -11.67 -4.86
N LEU A 213 -3.82 -12.23 -4.31
CA LEU A 213 -3.03 -11.64 -3.23
C LEU A 213 -1.59 -11.48 -3.68
N PHE A 214 -1.09 -10.25 -3.69
CA PHE A 214 0.30 -9.91 -3.97
C PHE A 214 0.94 -9.25 -2.76
N GLY A 215 2.07 -9.80 -2.30
CA GLY A 215 2.90 -9.20 -1.25
C GLY A 215 4.34 -9.11 -1.72
N ARG A 216 4.91 -7.92 -1.89
CA ARG A 216 6.27 -7.73 -2.46
C ARG A 216 7.14 -6.82 -1.59
N VAL A 217 8.12 -7.40 -0.90
CA VAL A 217 9.13 -6.66 -0.12
C VAL A 217 10.36 -6.40 -0.99
N TYR A 218 10.78 -5.13 -1.10
CA TYR A 218 12.02 -4.70 -1.74
C TYR A 218 12.87 -3.89 -0.75
N GLY A 219 13.44 -4.57 0.25
CA GLY A 219 14.24 -3.95 1.31
C GLY A 219 14.12 -4.70 2.62
N ASP A 220 14.02 -3.95 3.71
CA ASP A 220 14.16 -4.44 5.09
C ASP A 220 12.85 -4.35 5.90
N GLY A 221 11.80 -3.75 5.34
CA GLY A 221 10.47 -3.65 5.97
C GLY A 221 9.52 -4.78 5.57
N ASP A 222 8.62 -5.15 6.49
CA ASP A 222 7.77 -6.34 6.40
C ASP A 222 6.41 -6.09 5.75
N ILE A 223 5.77 -7.17 5.26
CA ILE A 223 4.35 -7.20 4.90
C ILE A 223 3.63 -8.24 5.76
N VAL A 224 2.54 -7.85 6.42
CA VAL A 224 1.74 -8.73 7.30
C VAL A 224 0.27 -8.73 6.91
N PHE A 225 -0.30 -9.92 6.67
CA PHE A 225 -1.74 -10.14 6.57
C PHE A 225 -2.21 -10.93 7.80
N VAL A 226 -2.89 -10.28 8.75
CA VAL A 226 -3.30 -10.93 10.03
C VAL A 226 -4.72 -11.50 10.01
N ASN A 227 -5.62 -10.95 9.19
CA ASN A 227 -6.98 -11.47 9.10
C ASN A 227 -6.97 -12.85 8.44
N ALA A 228 -7.77 -13.77 8.99
CA ALA A 228 -8.00 -15.07 8.36
C ALA A 228 -8.68 -14.87 7.00
N GLY A 229 -8.32 -15.65 5.99
CA GLY A 229 -8.83 -15.41 4.65
C GLY A 229 -8.71 -16.56 3.68
N GLN A 230 -9.21 -16.33 2.47
CA GLN A 230 -9.04 -17.23 1.33
C GLN A 230 -8.63 -16.46 0.08
N CYS A 231 -7.82 -17.10 -0.77
CA CYS A 231 -7.54 -16.56 -2.10
C CYS A 231 -7.51 -17.61 -3.22
N HIS A 232 -7.59 -17.17 -4.48
CA HIS A 232 -7.38 -18.07 -5.62
C HIS A 232 -5.90 -18.11 -6.07
N MET A 233 -5.25 -16.94 -6.14
CA MET A 233 -3.83 -16.83 -6.52
C MET A 233 -3.05 -15.95 -5.54
N GLY A 234 -2.21 -16.58 -4.72
CA GLY A 234 -1.22 -15.92 -3.89
C GLY A 234 0.11 -15.81 -4.64
N HIS A 235 0.74 -14.64 -4.61
CA HIS A 235 2.10 -14.44 -5.11
C HIS A 235 2.86 -13.51 -4.17
N VAL A 236 3.74 -14.09 -3.36
CA VAL A 236 4.47 -13.43 -2.29
C VAL A 236 5.98 -13.49 -2.54
N GLN A 237 6.64 -12.35 -2.40
CA GLN A 237 8.07 -12.18 -2.73
C GLN A 237 8.79 -11.37 -1.63
N SER A 238 9.88 -11.91 -1.09
CA SER A 238 10.91 -11.12 -0.42
C SER A 238 12.11 -10.89 -1.34
N SER A 239 12.62 -9.67 -1.39
CA SER A 239 13.76 -9.22 -2.17
C SER A 239 14.64 -8.26 -1.33
N GLY A 240 15.05 -8.72 -0.15
CA GLY A 240 15.91 -7.96 0.78
C GLY A 240 16.11 -8.72 2.09
N SER A 241 15.99 -8.05 3.24
CA SER A 241 15.96 -8.71 4.56
C SER A 241 14.58 -8.72 5.24
N GLY A 242 13.62 -7.93 4.75
CA GLY A 242 12.24 -7.91 5.25
C GLY A 242 11.41 -9.09 4.76
N ASN A 243 10.32 -9.38 5.46
CA ASN A 243 9.60 -10.65 5.40
C ASN A 243 8.16 -10.47 4.88
N VAL A 244 7.57 -11.55 4.37
CA VAL A 244 6.15 -11.56 3.97
C VAL A 244 5.37 -12.61 4.77
N PHE A 245 4.47 -12.16 5.64
CA PHE A 245 3.60 -12.98 6.46
C PHE A 245 2.19 -13.05 5.85
N ALA A 246 1.94 -14.07 5.03
CA ALA A 246 0.65 -14.32 4.36
C ALA A 246 -0.01 -15.64 4.77
N ASN A 247 0.54 -16.36 5.75
CA ASN A 247 0.07 -17.66 6.23
C ASN A 247 -1.35 -17.66 6.84
N SER A 248 -1.93 -16.49 7.10
CA SER A 248 -3.33 -16.31 7.55
C SER A 248 -4.35 -16.49 6.42
N VAL A 249 -3.92 -16.37 5.16
CA VAL A 249 -4.79 -16.41 3.97
C VAL A 249 -4.57 -17.73 3.22
N ASP A 250 -5.61 -18.54 3.13
CA ASP A 250 -5.55 -19.87 2.52
C ASP A 250 -5.78 -19.80 1.00
N CYS A 251 -4.70 -19.88 0.23
CA CYS A 251 -4.74 -19.70 -1.21
C CYS A 251 -4.83 -21.03 -1.99
N HIS A 252 -5.67 -21.11 -3.02
CA HIS A 252 -5.74 -22.30 -3.87
C HIS A 252 -4.37 -22.61 -4.49
N THR A 253 -3.79 -21.60 -5.14
CA THR A 253 -2.46 -21.63 -5.72
C THR A 253 -1.63 -20.55 -5.04
N SER A 254 -0.49 -20.89 -4.45
CA SER A 254 0.48 -19.92 -3.94
C SER A 254 1.82 -20.03 -4.69
N THR A 255 2.42 -18.89 -4.98
CA THR A 255 3.80 -18.78 -5.46
C THR A 255 4.61 -17.97 -4.46
N ALA A 256 5.69 -18.53 -3.94
CA ALA A 256 6.54 -17.89 -2.94
C ALA A 256 7.99 -17.75 -3.45
N VAL A 257 8.54 -16.54 -3.40
CA VAL A 257 9.85 -16.22 -3.99
C VAL A 257 10.76 -15.53 -2.97
N VAL A 258 11.97 -16.03 -2.77
CA VAL A 258 12.98 -15.47 -1.87
C VAL A 258 14.23 -15.07 -2.66
N ILE A 259 14.57 -13.78 -2.62
CA ILE A 259 15.74 -13.19 -3.29
C ILE A 259 16.50 -12.30 -2.30
N GLY A 260 16.94 -12.88 -1.19
CA GLY A 260 17.61 -12.15 -0.11
C GLY A 260 17.82 -13.01 1.13
N SER A 261 17.76 -12.39 2.31
CA SER A 261 17.80 -13.06 3.61
C SER A 261 16.49 -12.96 4.39
N GLY A 262 15.46 -12.31 3.84
CA GLY A 262 14.12 -12.26 4.41
C GLY A 262 13.30 -13.50 4.06
N ASP A 263 12.38 -13.85 4.95
CA ASP A 263 11.54 -15.05 4.89
C ASP A 263 10.16 -14.78 4.27
N VAL A 264 9.52 -15.85 3.79
CA VAL A 264 8.15 -15.81 3.27
C VAL A 264 7.32 -16.90 3.94
N TYR A 265 6.30 -16.50 4.71
CA TYR A 265 5.36 -17.39 5.38
C TYR A 265 4.06 -17.44 4.57
N SER A 266 3.72 -18.61 4.04
CA SER A 266 2.59 -18.79 3.13
C SER A 266 1.73 -20.01 3.49
N LYS A 267 0.58 -20.15 2.84
CA LYS A 267 -0.35 -21.27 2.98
C LYS A 267 -0.99 -21.58 1.64
N ALA A 268 -1.14 -22.86 1.30
CA ALA A 268 -1.86 -23.27 0.10
C ALA A 268 -2.59 -24.61 0.26
N TYR A 269 -3.73 -24.75 -0.42
CA TYR A 269 -4.57 -25.97 -0.36
C TYR A 269 -4.65 -26.78 -1.66
N SER A 270 -3.98 -26.35 -2.76
CA SER A 270 -3.92 -27.15 -3.99
C SER A 270 -2.54 -27.14 -4.65
N VAL A 271 -1.92 -25.97 -4.83
CA VAL A 271 -0.60 -25.85 -5.48
C VAL A 271 0.29 -24.86 -4.72
N LEU A 272 1.53 -25.25 -4.47
CA LEU A 272 2.59 -24.38 -3.98
C LEU A 272 3.79 -24.47 -4.94
N ASP A 273 4.22 -23.33 -5.50
CA ASP A 273 5.42 -23.24 -6.36
C ASP A 273 6.41 -22.25 -5.73
N THR A 274 7.61 -22.70 -5.38
CA THR A 274 8.60 -21.89 -4.66
C THR A 274 9.90 -21.73 -5.46
N ASP A 275 10.47 -20.52 -5.42
CA ASP A 275 11.77 -20.21 -6.01
C ASP A 275 12.63 -19.48 -4.96
N ASP A 276 13.64 -20.17 -4.45
CA ASP A 276 14.59 -19.65 -3.47
C ASP A 276 15.96 -19.48 -4.13
N ILE A 277 16.40 -18.23 -4.17
CA ILE A 277 17.66 -17.78 -4.78
C ILE A 277 18.49 -16.99 -3.73
N GLY A 278 18.19 -17.20 -2.44
CA GLY A 278 18.75 -16.42 -1.32
C GLY A 278 19.38 -17.26 -0.21
N ASN A 279 19.30 -16.69 1.00
CA ASN A 279 19.66 -17.29 2.29
C ASN A 279 18.48 -17.29 3.28
N GLY A 280 17.33 -16.71 2.91
CA GLY A 280 16.09 -16.77 3.70
C GLY A 280 15.40 -18.12 3.56
N THR A 281 14.13 -18.22 3.93
CA THR A 281 13.34 -19.47 3.81
C THR A 281 11.89 -19.20 3.46
N VAL A 282 11.35 -20.03 2.56
CA VAL A 282 9.89 -20.15 2.39
C VAL A 282 9.36 -21.13 3.44
N PHE A 283 8.60 -20.62 4.40
CA PHE A 283 7.83 -21.42 5.34
C PHE A 283 6.39 -21.58 4.83
N ALA A 284 5.88 -22.81 4.81
CA ALA A 284 4.54 -23.08 4.27
C ALA A 284 3.72 -24.03 5.13
N ASP A 285 2.42 -23.74 5.23
CA ASP A 285 1.40 -24.72 5.62
C ASP A 285 0.88 -25.41 4.36
N VAL A 286 0.99 -26.74 4.34
CA VAL A 286 0.61 -27.60 3.22
C VAL A 286 -0.03 -28.88 3.75
N ASP A 287 -1.21 -29.22 3.22
CA ASP A 287 -1.89 -30.49 3.52
C ASP A 287 -1.33 -31.65 2.69
N GLY A 288 -1.82 -32.88 2.95
CA GLY A 288 -1.37 -34.08 2.24
C GLY A 288 -1.77 -34.18 0.76
N ASN A 289 -2.52 -33.22 0.22
CA ASN A 289 -3.00 -33.16 -1.16
C ASN A 289 -2.32 -32.06 -1.99
N VAL A 290 -1.60 -31.11 -1.37
CA VAL A 290 -0.94 -30.00 -2.07
C VAL A 290 0.12 -30.52 -3.04
N THR A 291 0.05 -30.09 -4.30
CA THR A 291 1.14 -30.28 -5.26
C THR A 291 2.21 -29.23 -5.03
N VAL A 292 3.33 -29.64 -4.41
CA VAL A 292 4.46 -28.74 -4.12
C VAL A 292 5.56 -28.86 -5.18
N SER A 293 6.09 -27.70 -5.58
CA SER A 293 7.23 -27.50 -6.46
C SER A 293 8.20 -26.53 -5.78
N GLY A 294 9.51 -26.83 -5.81
CA GLY A 294 10.54 -26.03 -5.15
C GLY A 294 10.84 -26.37 -3.67
N PRO A 295 11.79 -25.68 -3.03
CA PRO A 295 12.14 -25.85 -1.62
C PRO A 295 11.20 -25.11 -0.67
N TYR A 296 10.89 -25.70 0.48
CA TYR A 296 10.17 -25.05 1.58
C TYR A 296 10.50 -25.72 2.92
N ALA A 297 10.20 -25.04 4.01
CA ALA A 297 10.13 -25.60 5.36
C ALA A 297 8.67 -25.59 5.86
N PRO A 298 8.24 -26.52 6.74
CA PRO A 298 6.95 -26.41 7.40
C PRO A 298 6.85 -25.12 8.23
N LEU A 299 5.65 -24.54 8.40
CA LEU A 299 5.47 -23.44 9.36
C LEU A 299 5.95 -23.85 10.77
N PRO A 300 6.59 -22.94 11.52
CA PRO A 300 6.87 -23.16 12.94
C PRO A 300 5.59 -23.07 13.79
N ASP A 301 5.59 -23.73 14.97
CA ASP A 301 4.50 -23.69 15.95
C ASP A 301 4.09 -22.26 16.38
N ALA A 302 5.02 -21.31 16.26
CA ALA A 302 4.79 -19.88 16.44
C ALA A 302 5.48 -19.11 15.30
N VAL A 303 4.70 -18.46 14.44
CA VAL A 303 5.19 -17.59 13.37
C VAL A 303 5.64 -16.25 13.98
N PRO A 304 6.87 -15.76 13.70
CA PRO A 304 7.43 -14.55 14.31
C PRO A 304 6.92 -13.26 13.64
N ALA A 305 5.63 -13.18 13.33
CA ALA A 305 5.03 -12.00 12.71
C ALA A 305 5.07 -10.79 13.66
N PRO A 306 5.49 -9.60 13.20
CA PRO A 306 5.46 -8.39 14.02
C PRO A 306 4.01 -7.96 14.28
N TYR A 307 3.72 -7.62 15.53
CA TYR A 307 2.42 -7.06 15.90
C TYR A 307 2.41 -5.56 15.62
N TYR A 308 1.28 -5.05 15.12
CA TYR A 308 1.04 -3.62 15.07
C TYR A 308 0.33 -3.16 16.34
N SER A 309 0.71 -1.99 16.85
CA SER A 309 -0.01 -1.30 17.93
C SER A 309 -0.76 -0.13 17.33
N SER A 310 -2.09 -0.16 17.36
CA SER A 310 -2.92 0.92 16.85
C SER A 310 -2.69 2.22 17.62
N PHE A 311 -2.55 3.32 16.88
CA PHE A 311 -2.65 4.67 17.44
C PHE A 311 -4.09 4.95 17.83
N VAL A 312 -4.27 5.58 18.99
CA VAL A 312 -5.55 6.16 19.39
C VAL A 312 -5.74 7.47 18.63
N MET A 313 -6.96 7.74 18.17
CA MET A 313 -7.32 9.01 17.53
C MET A 313 -6.91 10.19 18.42
N PRO A 314 -6.05 11.12 17.96
CA PRO A 314 -5.48 12.15 18.81
C PRO A 314 -6.51 13.23 19.16
N ASP A 315 -6.39 13.78 20.37
CA ASP A 315 -7.17 14.94 20.82
C ASP A 315 -6.97 16.14 19.88
N HIS A 316 -8.04 16.92 19.64
CA HIS A 316 -8.03 18.12 18.79
C HIS A 316 -7.12 19.22 19.38
N ASN A 317 -5.85 19.19 19.00
CA ASN A 317 -4.80 20.08 19.49
C ASN A 317 -4.25 20.99 18.39
N PRO A 318 -3.78 22.20 18.74
CA PRO A 318 -3.21 23.11 17.75
C PRO A 318 -1.84 22.64 17.27
N LEU A 319 -1.61 22.76 15.97
CA LEU A 319 -0.31 22.58 15.33
C LEU A 319 0.58 23.78 15.63
N SER A 320 1.81 23.54 16.07
CA SER A 320 2.80 24.62 16.20
C SER A 320 3.46 24.89 14.85
N PHE A 321 3.45 26.15 14.42
CA PHE A 321 4.37 26.65 13.41
C PHE A 321 5.62 27.19 14.12
N LEU A 322 6.74 26.49 13.93
CA LEU A 322 8.07 26.95 14.31
C LEU A 322 8.79 27.40 13.04
N PRO A 323 9.56 28.51 13.08
CA PRO A 323 10.38 28.87 11.94
C PRO A 323 11.50 27.85 11.82
N GLU A 324 11.68 27.31 10.61
CA GLU A 324 12.85 26.51 10.26
C GLU A 324 14.12 27.27 10.70
N PRO A 325 15.08 26.63 11.39
CA PRO A 325 16.28 27.32 11.84
C PRO A 325 16.97 27.92 10.63
N PRO A 326 17.35 29.22 10.66
CA PRO A 326 17.93 29.87 9.49
C PRO A 326 19.17 29.10 9.07
N ALA A 327 19.11 28.51 7.87
CA ALA A 327 20.15 27.63 7.37
C ALA A 327 21.52 28.31 7.54
N GLY A 328 22.45 27.59 8.16
CA GLY A 328 23.82 28.06 8.27
C GLY A 328 24.39 28.38 6.90
N GLN A 329 25.43 29.20 6.84
CA GLN A 329 26.20 29.38 5.60
C GLN A 329 27.07 28.14 5.31
N ASP A 330 26.45 26.97 5.28
CA ASP A 330 27.04 25.77 4.73
C ASP A 330 27.23 25.98 3.22
N VAL A 331 28.42 25.63 2.77
CA VAL A 331 28.89 25.86 1.41
C VAL A 331 27.95 25.20 0.41
N HIS A 332 27.62 25.90 -0.69
CA HIS A 332 26.84 25.34 -1.80
C HIS A 332 27.43 24.02 -2.32
N VAL A 333 26.94 22.90 -1.77
CA VAL A 333 26.85 21.63 -2.48
C VAL A 333 25.52 21.71 -3.26
N PRO A 334 25.54 21.70 -4.61
CA PRO A 334 24.33 21.89 -5.39
C PRO A 334 23.43 20.66 -5.29
N ILE A 335 22.42 20.72 -4.42
CA ILE A 335 21.33 19.74 -4.38
C ILE A 335 20.50 19.94 -5.64
N THR A 336 20.74 19.13 -6.66
CA THR A 336 19.94 19.09 -7.89
C THR A 336 18.50 18.73 -7.54
N SER A 337 17.55 19.58 -7.96
CA SER A 337 16.13 19.38 -7.67
C SER A 337 15.61 18.05 -8.24
N THR A 338 14.98 17.26 -7.37
CA THR A 338 14.51 15.89 -7.64
C THR A 338 13.22 15.84 -8.47
N GLY A 339 12.98 16.82 -9.34
CA GLY A 339 11.86 16.80 -10.30
C GLY A 339 11.96 15.68 -11.35
N THR A 340 13.10 14.97 -11.42
CA THR A 340 13.33 13.82 -12.31
C THR A 340 13.18 12.47 -11.63
N THR A 341 13.13 12.38 -10.30
CA THR A 341 13.14 11.07 -9.61
C THR A 341 11.83 10.31 -9.77
N GLN A 342 10.67 10.98 -9.88
CA GLN A 342 9.40 10.29 -10.14
C GLN A 342 9.43 9.49 -11.45
N ALA A 343 9.99 10.06 -12.52
CA ALA A 343 10.21 9.35 -13.77
C ALA A 343 11.23 8.20 -13.61
N ILE A 344 12.30 8.40 -12.82
CA ILE A 344 13.31 7.37 -12.57
C ILE A 344 12.76 6.21 -11.74
N PHE A 345 11.92 6.43 -10.73
CA PHE A 345 11.34 5.36 -9.92
C PHE A 345 10.26 4.56 -10.67
N ILE A 346 9.45 5.21 -11.50
CA ILE A 346 8.54 4.52 -12.44
C ILE A 346 9.37 3.72 -13.47
N LEU A 347 10.43 4.31 -14.02
CA LEU A 347 11.34 3.60 -14.91
C LEU A 347 12.03 2.41 -14.22
N MET A 348 12.44 2.55 -12.96
CA MET A 348 13.11 1.48 -12.19
C MET A 348 12.15 0.36 -11.82
N THR A 349 10.91 0.65 -11.42
CA THR A 349 9.88 -0.40 -11.20
C THR A 349 9.54 -1.11 -12.50
N VAL A 350 9.35 -0.39 -13.61
CA VAL A 350 9.16 -1.00 -14.94
C VAL A 350 10.38 -1.83 -15.37
N VAL A 351 11.61 -1.35 -15.15
CA VAL A 351 12.85 -2.07 -15.47
C VAL A 351 13.03 -3.31 -14.59
N MET A 352 12.72 -3.24 -13.30
CA MET A 352 12.77 -4.40 -12.39
C MET A 352 11.71 -5.44 -12.74
N VAL A 353 10.49 -5.03 -13.10
CA VAL A 353 9.45 -5.92 -13.63
C VAL A 353 9.87 -6.56 -14.95
N VAL A 354 10.45 -5.78 -15.89
CA VAL A 354 10.99 -6.31 -17.15
C VAL A 354 12.14 -7.28 -16.92
N ILE A 355 13.05 -6.99 -15.99
CA ILE A 355 14.14 -7.90 -15.59
C ILE A 355 13.57 -9.19 -14.99
N ALA A 356 12.61 -9.11 -14.07
CA ALA A 356 11.95 -10.27 -13.48
C ALA A 356 11.26 -11.13 -14.55
N VAL A 357 10.49 -10.53 -15.46
CA VAL A 357 9.87 -11.22 -16.60
C VAL A 357 10.92 -11.86 -17.52
N VAL A 358 12.02 -11.16 -17.83
CA VAL A 358 13.12 -11.72 -18.63
C VAL A 358 13.80 -12.89 -17.92
N VAL A 359 14.05 -12.81 -16.61
CA VAL A 359 14.62 -13.90 -15.81
C VAL A 359 13.68 -15.11 -15.80
N VAL A 360 12.38 -14.92 -15.54
CA VAL A 360 11.36 -15.99 -15.56
C VAL A 360 11.25 -16.63 -16.95
N VAL A 361 11.25 -15.84 -18.02
CA VAL A 361 11.22 -16.35 -19.41
C VAL A 361 12.50 -17.14 -19.74
N VAL A 362 13.68 -16.60 -19.40
CA VAL A 362 14.97 -17.30 -19.60
C VAL A 362 15.02 -18.58 -18.78
N HIS A 363 14.52 -18.58 -17.54
CA HIS A 363 14.48 -19.78 -16.69
C HIS A 363 13.51 -20.83 -17.25
N LYS A 364 12.29 -20.45 -17.66
CA LYS A 364 11.34 -21.35 -18.32
C LYS A 364 11.89 -21.93 -19.64
N VAL A 365 12.59 -21.13 -20.46
CA VAL A 365 13.27 -21.61 -21.68
C VAL A 365 14.44 -22.55 -21.34
N LYS A 366 15.21 -22.26 -20.28
CA LYS A 366 16.32 -23.10 -19.82
C LYS A 366 15.84 -24.44 -19.27
N ASN A 367 14.73 -24.47 -18.53
CA ASN A 367 14.13 -25.70 -18.03
C ASN A 367 13.39 -26.50 -19.13
N ALA A 368 12.76 -25.82 -20.09
CA ALA A 368 12.22 -26.49 -21.29
C ALA A 368 13.33 -27.19 -22.10
N ARG A 369 14.52 -26.57 -22.21
CA ARG A 369 15.74 -27.18 -22.81
C ARG A 369 16.44 -28.22 -21.92
N ARG A 370 16.06 -28.34 -20.64
CA ARG A 370 16.56 -29.36 -19.70
C ARG A 370 15.63 -30.56 -19.57
N ARG A 371 14.48 -30.59 -20.26
CA ARG A 371 13.78 -31.86 -20.49
C ARG A 371 14.77 -32.83 -21.12
N PRO A 372 15.02 -34.01 -20.52
CA PRO A 372 15.92 -34.98 -21.13
C PRO A 372 15.36 -35.37 -22.49
N VAL A 373 16.20 -35.39 -23.51
CA VAL A 373 15.85 -36.04 -24.77
C VAL A 373 15.69 -37.52 -24.44
N THR A 374 14.44 -37.98 -24.37
CA THR A 374 14.13 -39.41 -24.44
C THR A 374 14.66 -39.90 -25.78
N ASN A 375 15.79 -40.59 -25.73
CA ASN A 375 16.34 -41.25 -26.90
C ASN A 375 15.37 -42.36 -27.31
N ASP A 376 14.52 -42.07 -28.29
CA ASP A 376 13.73 -43.06 -29.02
C ASP A 376 14.69 -43.98 -29.82
N LEU A 377 15.33 -44.89 -29.08
CA LEU A 377 16.03 -46.02 -29.64
C LEU A 377 15.00 -46.88 -30.37
N MET A 378 15.05 -46.81 -31.70
CA MET A 378 14.13 -47.50 -32.60
C MET A 378 13.90 -48.95 -32.18
N PHE A 379 12.65 -49.31 -31.93
CA PHE A 379 12.23 -50.71 -32.00
C PHE A 379 12.36 -51.17 -33.46
N THR A 380 13.47 -51.84 -33.77
CA THR A 380 13.68 -52.50 -35.06
C THR A 380 12.60 -53.55 -35.29
N LYS A 381 11.80 -53.38 -36.34
CA LYS A 381 10.85 -54.39 -36.80
C LYS A 381 11.58 -55.69 -37.13
N VAL A 382 11.45 -56.70 -36.27
CA VAL A 382 11.76 -58.08 -36.65
C VAL A 382 10.61 -58.60 -37.49
N SER A 383 10.88 -58.83 -38.78
CA SER A 383 9.90 -59.38 -39.73
C SER A 383 9.71 -60.87 -39.53
N THR A 384 8.49 -61.30 -39.21
CA THR A 384 8.09 -62.72 -39.25
C THR A 384 7.87 -63.19 -40.70
N PRO A 385 8.53 -64.27 -41.15
CA PRO A 385 8.26 -64.84 -42.47
C PRO A 385 6.93 -65.61 -42.51
N LYS A 386 5.97 -65.05 -43.25
CA LYS A 386 5.03 -65.80 -44.10
C LYS A 386 5.78 -66.20 -45.38
N ASP A 387 5.44 -67.23 -46.16
CA ASP A 387 4.46 -68.35 -46.10
C ASP A 387 5.02 -69.44 -47.07
N THR A 388 4.55 -70.67 -47.28
CA THR A 388 3.26 -71.37 -47.07
C THR A 388 3.49 -72.92 -47.19
N LYS A 389 2.41 -73.73 -47.06
CA LYS A 389 2.14 -74.99 -47.84
C LYS A 389 2.90 -76.31 -47.48
N VAL A 390 2.32 -77.52 -47.63
CA VAL A 390 0.89 -77.96 -47.72
C VAL A 390 0.71 -79.49 -47.57
N LEU A 391 -0.55 -79.90 -47.36
CA LEU A 391 -1.18 -81.22 -47.54
C LEU A 391 -1.01 -82.36 -46.51
N CYS A 392 -2.14 -83.05 -46.41
CA CYS A 392 -2.50 -84.29 -45.73
C CYS A 392 -1.62 -85.51 -46.08
N ILE A 393 -1.61 -86.50 -45.17
CA ILE A 393 -2.60 -87.61 -45.22
C ILE A 393 -3.34 -87.63 -43.88
#